data_AF-A0A707AY04-F1
#
_entry.id   AF-A0A707AY04-F1
#
_cell.length_a   1.000
_cell.length_b   1.000
_cell.length_c   1.000
_cell.angle_alpha   90.00
_cell.angle_beta   90.00
_cell.angle_gamma   90.00
#
_symmetry.space_group_name_H-M   'P 1'
#
loop_
_entity.id
_entity.type
_entity.pdbx_description
1 polymer ?
#
loop_
_entity_poly.entity_id
_entity_poly.type
_entity_poly.pdbx_seq_one_letter_code
_entity_poly.pdbx_strand_id
1 'polypeptide(L)'
;MLRFVKPGDIFCFKLDEDRYCFGRIITLMTVGHLSELFDIIKTPPGITELEISNARRIIEPIIVDTYSLFDKKLENGSDWRIIGHQVNYNP
;
A
#
# COMPACT_ATOMS: atom_id res chain seq x y z
N MET A 1 18.03 -2.33 -4.47
CA MET A 1 18.18 -1.23 -3.50
C MET A 1 16.76 -0.83 -3.17
N LEU A 2 16.33 -1.05 -1.92
CA LEU A 2 14.95 -0.76 -1.50
C LEU A 2 14.62 0.67 -1.93
N ARG A 3 13.73 0.83 -2.91
CA ARG A 3 13.19 2.17 -3.20
C ARG A 3 12.58 2.68 -1.90
N PHE A 4 12.76 3.97 -1.62
CA PHE A 4 12.52 4.67 -0.35
C PHE A 4 11.06 4.57 0.13
N VAL A 5 10.59 3.38 0.50
CA VAL A 5 9.30 3.17 1.16
C VAL A 5 9.42 3.81 2.54
N LYS A 6 8.48 4.69 2.85
CA LYS A 6 8.50 5.50 4.08
C LYS A 6 7.10 5.66 4.66
N PRO A 7 6.99 6.00 5.96
CA PRO A 7 5.71 6.34 6.58
C PRO A 7 4.92 7.34 5.73
N GLY A 8 3.63 7.07 5.53
CA GLY A 8 2.73 7.90 4.75
C GLY A 8 2.67 7.56 3.26
N ASP A 9 3.54 6.69 2.75
CA ASP A 9 3.42 6.22 1.37
C ASP A 9 2.10 5.48 1.14
N ILE A 10 1.42 5.83 0.06
CA ILE A 10 0.18 5.20 -0.39
C ILE A 10 0.55 4.19 -1.47
N PHE A 11 0.09 2.96 -1.29
CA PHE A 11 0.31 1.90 -2.25
C PHE A 11 -1.00 1.34 -2.81
N CYS A 12 -0.90 0.77 -4.00
CA CYS A 12 -1.91 -0.12 -4.54
C CYS A 12 -1.32 -1.49 -4.84
N PHE A 13 -2.18 -2.51 -4.86
CA PHE A 13 -1.84 -3.82 -5.39
C PHE A 13 -3.02 -4.43 -6.14
N LYS A 14 -2.69 -5.19 -7.18
CA LYS A 14 -3.67 -5.91 -8.00
C LYS A 14 -4.23 -7.11 -7.22
N LEU A 15 -5.55 -7.16 -7.10
CA LEU A 15 -6.28 -8.28 -6.49
C LEU A 15 -6.59 -9.36 -7.53
N ASP A 16 -7.05 -8.95 -8.71
CA ASP A 16 -7.30 -9.79 -9.90
C ASP A 16 -7.26 -8.93 -11.18
N GLU A 17 -7.71 -9.46 -12.32
CA GLU A 17 -7.56 -8.89 -13.66
C GLU A 17 -7.69 -7.37 -13.73
N ASP A 18 -8.71 -6.82 -13.08
CA ASP A 18 -9.01 -5.39 -13.17
C ASP A 18 -9.15 -4.70 -11.82
N ARG A 19 -9.11 -5.42 -10.68
CA ARG A 19 -9.36 -4.81 -9.37
C ARG A 19 -8.07 -4.53 -8.61
N TYR A 20 -7.99 -3.35 -8.01
CA TYR A 20 -6.90 -2.89 -7.16
C TYR A 20 -7.40 -2.61 -5.75
N CYS A 21 -6.60 -3.03 -4.79
CA CYS A 21 -6.72 -2.69 -3.39
C CYS A 21 -5.67 -1.63 -3.03
N PHE A 22 -5.90 -0.94 -1.91
CA PHE A 22 -5.08 0.19 -1.50
C PHE A 22 -4.71 0.10 -0.03
N GLY A 23 -3.58 0.72 0.31
CA GLY A 23 -3.12 0.82 1.68
C GLY A 23 -2.12 1.93 1.89
N ARG A 24 -1.68 2.08 3.13
CA ARG A 24 -0.67 3.08 3.52
C ARG A 24 0.38 2.45 4.42
N ILE A 25 1.61 2.86 4.20
CA ILE A 25 2.74 2.51 5.05
C ILE A 25 2.63 3.30 6.36
N ILE A 26 2.54 2.59 7.47
CA ILE A 26 2.49 3.18 8.81
C ILE A 26 3.91 3.50 9.27
N THR A 27 4.78 2.48 9.29
CA THR A 27 6.16 2.61 9.78
C THR A 27 7.08 1.50 9.29
N LEU A 28 8.39 1.75 9.31
CA LEU A 28 9.43 0.75 9.03
C LEU A 28 9.68 -0.09 10.29
N MET A 29 9.66 -1.42 10.13
CA MET A 29 10.02 -2.41 11.14
C MET A 29 11.26 -3.19 10.69
N THR A 30 11.91 -3.93 11.59
CA THR A 30 13.11 -4.72 11.27
C THR A 30 12.88 -5.75 10.16
N VAL A 31 11.64 -6.26 10.02
CA VAL A 31 11.27 -7.36 9.11
C VAL A 31 10.44 -6.91 7.90
N GLY A 32 10.20 -5.61 7.72
CA GLY A 32 9.33 -5.09 6.66
C GLY A 32 8.68 -3.77 7.05
N HIS A 33 7.52 -3.46 6.48
CA HIS A 33 6.78 -2.24 6.80
C HIS A 33 5.42 -2.57 7.38
N LEU A 34 5.13 -2.01 8.56
CA LEU A 34 3.78 -2.06 9.10
C LEU A 34 2.87 -1.21 8.21
N SER A 35 1.75 -1.78 7.78
CA SER A 35 0.88 -1.20 6.77
C SER A 35 -0.58 -1.40 7.14
N GLU A 36 -1.41 -0.41 6.81
CA GLU A 36 -2.88 -0.54 6.86
C GLU A 36 -3.45 -0.78 5.47
N LEU A 37 -4.58 -1.48 5.40
CA LEU A 37 -5.34 -1.73 4.18
C LEU A 37 -6.69 -1.02 4.27
N PHE A 38 -7.02 -0.26 3.22
CA PHE A 38 -8.26 0.50 3.12
C PHE A 38 -9.41 -0.38 2.62
N ASP A 39 -10.64 -0.13 3.09
CA ASP A 39 -11.89 -0.76 2.63
C ASP A 39 -12.35 -0.28 1.23
N ILE A 40 -11.38 -0.10 0.33
CA ILE A 40 -11.56 0.46 -1.01
C ILE A 40 -11.02 -0.51 -2.04
N ILE A 41 -11.86 -0.84 -3.03
CA ILE A 41 -11.50 -1.63 -4.20
C ILE A 41 -11.91 -0.84 -5.44
N LYS A 42 -11.00 -0.68 -6.40
CA LYS A 42 -11.26 0.10 -7.62
C LYS A 42 -10.73 -0.60 -8.85
N THR A 43 -11.34 -0.32 -9.99
CA THR A 43 -10.86 -0.78 -11.30
C THR A 43 -9.58 -0.04 -11.75
N PRO A 44 -9.50 1.31 -11.67
CA PRO A 44 -8.23 1.99 -11.92
C PRO A 44 -7.28 1.90 -10.71
N PRO A 45 -5.95 1.82 -10.94
CA PRO A 45 -4.93 1.84 -9.88
C PRO A 45 -4.69 3.28 -9.37
N GLY A 46 -5.76 3.96 -8.95
CA GLY A 46 -5.74 5.35 -8.51
C GLY A 46 -6.76 5.64 -7.43
N ILE A 47 -6.32 6.34 -6.39
CA ILE A 47 -7.12 6.72 -5.22
C ILE A 47 -6.92 8.21 -4.93
N THR A 48 -7.97 8.87 -4.47
CA THR A 48 -7.97 10.30 -4.13
C THR A 48 -7.78 10.52 -2.64
N GLU A 49 -7.38 11.73 -2.25
CA GLU A 49 -7.25 12.10 -0.83
C GLU A 49 -8.57 11.99 -0.07
N LEU A 50 -9.70 12.36 -0.71
CA LEU A 50 -11.04 12.26 -0.13
C LEU A 50 -11.43 10.78 0.15
N GLU A 51 -11.06 9.88 -0.74
CA GLU A 51 -11.28 8.45 -0.55
C GLU A 51 -10.44 7.92 0.62
N ILE A 52 -9.15 8.28 0.69
CA ILE A 52 -8.26 7.87 1.79
C ILE A 52 -8.77 8.38 3.15
N SER A 53 -9.23 9.63 3.21
CA SER A 53 -9.69 10.25 4.46
C SER A 53 -11.01 9.68 4.97
N ASN A 54 -11.83 9.09 4.10
CA ASN A 54 -13.06 8.38 4.48
C ASN A 54 -12.89 6.86 4.60
N ALA A 55 -11.72 6.33 4.23
CA ALA A 55 -11.45 4.90 4.29
C ALA A 55 -11.39 4.39 5.73
N ARG A 56 -11.81 3.14 5.91
CA ARG A 56 -11.62 2.39 7.16
C ARG A 56 -10.58 1.30 6.93
N ARG A 57 -9.95 0.87 8.02
CA ARG A 57 -9.10 -0.31 8.01
C ARG A 57 -9.97 -1.56 7.88
N ILE A 58 -9.67 -2.44 6.93
CA ILE A 58 -10.38 -3.73 6.81
C ILE A 58 -9.93 -4.68 7.93
N ILE A 59 -8.65 -4.64 8.27
CA ILE A 59 -7.99 -5.52 9.24
C ILE A 59 -7.00 -4.72 10.09
N GLU A 60 -6.55 -5.34 11.19
CA GLU A 60 -5.42 -4.84 11.97
C GLU A 60 -4.18 -4.67 11.08
N PRO A 61 -3.31 -3.67 11.35
CA PRO A 61 -2.13 -3.44 10.54
C PRO A 61 -1.24 -4.68 10.42
N ILE A 62 -0.76 -4.93 9.21
CA ILE A 62 0.05 -6.10 8.86
C ILE A 62 1.46 -5.68 8.48
N ILE A 63 2.43 -6.58 8.72
CA ILE A 63 3.79 -6.41 8.22
C ILE A 63 3.83 -6.89 6.77
N VAL A 64 4.25 -5.98 5.89
CA VAL A 64 4.40 -6.23 4.46
C VAL A 64 5.89 -6.34 4.13
N ASP A 65 6.30 -7.44 3.49
CA ASP A 65 7.63 -7.56 2.89
C ASP A 65 7.68 -6.71 1.61
N THR A 66 7.99 -5.42 1.80
CA THR A 66 7.98 -4.46 0.71
C THR A 66 9.07 -4.72 -0.32
N TYR A 67 10.15 -5.41 0.04
CA TYR A 67 11.21 -5.75 -0.91
C TYR A 67 10.72 -6.78 -1.94
N SER A 68 10.16 -7.88 -1.45
CA SER A 68 9.66 -8.95 -2.32
C SER A 68 8.47 -8.48 -3.16
N LEU A 69 7.59 -7.68 -2.58
CA LEU A 69 6.35 -7.27 -3.24
C LEU A 69 6.53 -6.08 -4.19
N PHE A 70 7.20 -5.00 -3.77
CA PHE A 70 7.29 -3.76 -4.57
C PHE A 70 8.48 -3.75 -5.53
N ASP A 71 9.65 -4.15 -5.04
CA ASP A 71 10.89 -4.08 -5.81
C ASP A 71 11.06 -5.30 -6.72
N LYS A 72 10.89 -6.49 -6.16
CA LYS A 72 11.12 -7.74 -6.89
C LYS A 72 9.90 -8.23 -7.65
N LYS A 73 8.69 -7.88 -7.21
CA LYS A 73 7.41 -8.36 -7.77
C LYS A 73 7.43 -9.87 -7.96
N LEU A 74 7.84 -10.61 -6.92
CA LEU A 74 8.10 -12.06 -7.02
C LEU A 74 6.86 -12.87 -7.39
N GLU A 75 5.66 -12.37 -7.04
CA GLU A 75 4.40 -13.03 -7.33
C GLU A 75 3.93 -12.74 -8.75
N ASN A 76 3.74 -13.78 -9.56
CA ASN A 76 3.26 -13.66 -10.93
C ASN A 76 1.87 -13.02 -10.98
N GLY A 77 1.70 -12.00 -11.81
CA GLY A 77 0.45 -11.24 -11.91
C GLY A 77 0.21 -10.25 -10.76
N SER A 78 1.09 -10.23 -9.76
CA SER A 78 1.05 -9.20 -8.73
C SER A 78 1.56 -7.87 -9.28
N ASP A 79 0.93 -6.79 -8.81
CA ASP A 79 1.33 -5.45 -9.21
C ASP A 79 1.24 -4.48 -8.05
N TRP A 80 2.23 -4.57 -7.18
CA TRP A 80 2.41 -3.66 -6.06
C TRP A 80 3.16 -2.41 -6.51
N ARG A 81 2.61 -1.24 -6.18
CA ARG A 81 3.19 0.06 -6.56
C ARG A 81 2.96 1.08 -5.45
N ILE A 82 3.97 1.90 -5.20
CA ILE A 82 3.75 3.18 -4.51
C ILE A 82 3.13 4.14 -5.52
N ILE A 83 1.97 4.71 -5.20
CA ILE A 83 1.19 5.58 -6.10
C ILE A 83 1.02 7.00 -5.57
N GLY A 84 1.46 7.26 -4.34
CA GLY A 84 1.38 8.57 -3.72
C GLY A 84 2.06 8.58 -2.36
N HIS A 85 2.06 9.76 -1.73
CA HIS A 85 2.60 9.95 -0.40
C HIS A 85 1.78 11.00 0.34
N GLN A 86 1.34 10.68 1.56
CA GLN A 86 0.71 11.63 2.45
C GLN A 86 1.77 12.44 3.20
N VAL A 87 1.82 13.73 2.90
CA VAL A 87 2.72 14.67 3.57
C VAL A 87 2.34 14.80 5.05
N ASN A 88 3.35 14.83 5.93
CA ASN A 88 3.18 14.95 7.38
C ASN A 88 2.29 13.86 8.00
N TYR A 89 2.31 12.65 7.43
CA TYR A 89 1.59 11.53 8.01
C TYR A 89 2.07 11.22 9.43
N ASN A 90 1.12 11.12 10.35
CA ASN A 90 1.32 10.69 11.72
C ASN A 90 0.40 9.46 11.98
N PRO A 91 0.97 8.27 12.29
CA PRO A 91 0.26 7.01 12.53
C PRO A 91 -0.91 7.04 13.50
#